data_AF-A0A3A4ZHL3-F1
#
_entry.id   AF-A0A3A4ZHL3-F1
#
_cell.length_a   1.000
_cell.length_b   1.000
_cell.length_c   1.000
_cell.angle_alpha   90.00
_cell.angle_beta   90.00
_cell.angle_gamma   90.00
#
_symmetry.space_group_name_H-M   'P 1'
#
loop_
_entity.id
_entity.type
_entity.pdbx_description
1 polymer ?
#
loop_
_entity_poly.entity_id
_entity_poly.type
_entity_poly.pdbx_seq_one_letter_code
_entity_poly.pdbx_strand_id
1 'polypeptide(L)'
;MIRTNAQNCVMKSVLGVISHPRMALKSPYLIDPNGGISVLPGTGGITYNVMVGDSALNAAGDHLEPGVSITLDERERDGASLGALSVLTCLGNEARVVSGDAAGSRGAVTGKHGGVEHVIIDFPPAVLDKLVIGDRIQIRAVGQGLLLKDYPDVRVMSVDPGLFGAMGVAVQGGNLVVPVTHVIPASIMGSGMGSRHSWSGDFDIQLADVEVVQRYGLQSLRLGDVVAIRDADCRFGRSIRGGAVSIGVIAHASCVVSGHGPGVTVVMTTDKKIIVPKIEPGANIARYLGIGRFREASARPLSAGRTPDAADDGDERPVAGRPAGRPGGRRRRRR
;
A
#
# COMPACT_ATOMS: atom_id res chain seq x y z
N MET A 1 6.84 28.55 3.26
CA MET A 1 7.53 27.36 2.72
C MET A 1 8.24 26.68 3.88
N ILE A 2 8.10 25.36 4.03
CA ILE A 2 8.73 24.60 5.12
C ILE A 2 10.24 24.50 4.85
N ARG A 3 11.10 24.92 5.78
CA ARG A 3 12.54 24.81 5.59
C ARG A 3 13.01 23.39 5.86
N THR A 4 13.71 22.81 4.90
CA THR A 4 14.28 21.46 5.00
C THR A 4 15.80 21.46 4.83
N ASN A 5 16.41 20.30 5.04
CA ASN A 5 17.78 19.99 4.65
C ASN A 5 17.83 19.13 3.36
N ALA A 6 16.82 19.21 2.48
CA ALA A 6 16.71 18.34 1.30
C ALA A 6 17.98 18.33 0.43
N GLN A 7 18.65 19.48 0.28
CA GLN A 7 19.91 19.62 -0.46
C GLN A 7 21.09 18.86 0.17
N ASN A 8 20.97 18.46 1.44
CA ASN A 8 21.97 17.66 2.14
C ASN A 8 21.62 16.16 2.14
N CYS A 9 20.44 15.76 1.65
CA CYS A 9 20.07 14.35 1.54
C CYS A 9 20.96 13.68 0.50
N VAL A 10 21.66 12.63 0.92
CA VAL A 10 22.57 11.87 0.04
C VAL A 10 21.74 10.97 -0.86
N MET A 11 22.01 11.04 -2.16
CA MET A 11 21.50 10.10 -3.14
C MET A 11 22.48 8.94 -3.29
N LYS A 12 21.99 7.70 -3.17
CA LYS A 12 22.82 6.49 -3.30
C LYS A 12 22.17 5.50 -4.26
N SER A 13 22.99 4.81 -5.05
CA SER A 13 22.50 3.70 -5.87
C SER A 13 22.17 2.50 -5.00
N VAL A 14 20.96 1.97 -5.19
CA VAL A 14 20.49 0.73 -4.58
C VAL A 14 19.95 -0.15 -5.70
N LEU A 15 20.21 -1.44 -5.63
CA LEU A 15 19.87 -2.39 -6.68
C LEU A 15 18.97 -3.48 -6.12
N GLY A 16 17.96 -3.87 -6.89
CA GLY A 16 17.18 -5.07 -6.64
C GLY A 16 16.85 -5.80 -7.95
N VAL A 17 16.17 -6.93 -7.82
CA VAL A 17 15.66 -7.75 -8.93
C VAL A 17 14.15 -7.88 -8.82
N ILE A 18 13.45 -7.93 -9.95
CA ILE A 18 12.02 -8.26 -9.97
C ILE A 18 11.83 -9.62 -9.33
N SER A 19 11.03 -9.67 -8.25
CA SER A 19 10.84 -10.87 -7.45
C SER A 19 9.83 -11.81 -8.09
N HIS A 20 9.92 -13.11 -7.80
CA HIS A 20 8.84 -14.03 -8.15
C HIS A 20 7.58 -13.74 -7.33
N PRO A 21 6.36 -13.97 -7.88
CA PRO A 21 5.17 -14.10 -7.07
C PRO A 21 5.35 -15.19 -5.99
N ARG A 22 4.83 -14.95 -4.79
CA ARG A 22 4.95 -15.89 -3.67
C ARG A 22 3.66 -16.67 -3.47
N MET A 23 3.77 -18.00 -3.46
CA MET A 23 2.66 -18.92 -3.16
C MET A 23 3.22 -20.22 -2.56
N ALA A 24 2.65 -20.69 -1.46
CA ALA A 24 3.06 -21.94 -0.83
C ALA A 24 2.37 -23.14 -1.50
N LEU A 25 3.14 -24.01 -2.16
CA LEU A 25 2.61 -25.17 -2.89
C LEU A 25 1.80 -26.15 -2.01
N LYS A 26 2.26 -26.40 -0.78
CA LYS A 26 1.64 -27.39 0.13
C LYS A 26 0.45 -26.84 0.92
N SER A 27 0.31 -25.52 1.01
CA SER A 27 -0.78 -24.87 1.73
C SER A 27 -1.05 -23.49 1.09
N PRO A 28 -1.71 -23.46 -0.08
CA PRO A 28 -2.03 -22.21 -0.79
C PRO A 28 -3.25 -21.49 -0.17
N TYR A 29 -3.85 -22.07 0.85
CA TYR A 29 -5.07 -21.59 1.48
C TYR A 29 -4.81 -20.37 2.35
N LEU A 30 -5.64 -19.35 2.13
CA LEU A 30 -5.79 -18.20 2.99
C LEU A 30 -7.05 -18.38 3.81
N ILE A 31 -6.99 -18.03 5.10
CA ILE A 31 -8.09 -18.22 6.04
C ILE A 31 -8.52 -16.85 6.56
N ASP A 32 -9.80 -16.53 6.36
CA ASP A 32 -10.39 -15.28 6.83
C ASP A 32 -10.81 -15.34 8.33
N PRO A 33 -11.14 -14.20 8.97
CA PRO A 33 -11.54 -14.17 10.38
C PRO A 33 -12.78 -15.00 10.73
N ASN A 34 -13.61 -15.35 9.74
CA ASN A 34 -14.80 -16.17 9.91
C ASN A 34 -14.53 -17.66 9.58
N GLY A 35 -13.27 -18.03 9.28
CA GLY A 35 -12.87 -19.37 8.91
C GLY A 35 -13.14 -19.73 7.45
N GLY A 36 -13.49 -18.75 6.61
CA GLY A 36 -13.60 -18.94 5.16
C GLY A 36 -12.24 -19.19 4.54
N ILE A 37 -12.20 -20.07 3.54
CA ILE A 37 -10.97 -20.48 2.86
C ILE A 37 -11.00 -19.96 1.42
N SER A 38 -9.90 -19.35 0.99
CA SER A 38 -9.70 -18.91 -0.39
C SER A 38 -8.30 -19.25 -0.89
N VAL A 39 -8.13 -19.24 -2.21
CA VAL A 39 -6.83 -19.33 -2.88
C VAL A 39 -6.76 -18.14 -3.84
N LEU A 40 -5.92 -17.17 -3.52
CA LEU A 40 -5.86 -15.88 -4.21
C LEU A 40 -4.41 -15.54 -4.59
N PRO A 41 -4.18 -14.77 -5.68
CA PRO A 41 -2.87 -14.23 -5.98
C PRO A 41 -2.38 -13.34 -4.84
N GLY A 42 -1.07 -13.40 -4.59
CA GLY A 42 -0.42 -12.81 -3.43
C GLY A 42 0.56 -11.67 -3.76
N THR A 43 1.57 -11.54 -2.90
CA THR A 43 2.72 -10.64 -3.06
C THR A 43 3.69 -11.07 -4.18
N GLY A 44 4.52 -10.12 -4.63
CA GLY A 44 5.63 -10.35 -5.55
C GLY A 44 5.23 -10.35 -7.02
N GLY A 45 6.24 -10.30 -7.89
CA GLY A 45 6.04 -10.37 -9.35
C GLY A 45 5.75 -9.04 -10.01
N ILE A 46 5.13 -9.16 -11.20
CA ILE A 46 4.67 -8.06 -12.03
C ILE A 46 3.14 -8.18 -12.10
N THR A 47 2.47 -7.24 -11.46
CA THR A 47 1.02 -7.11 -11.44
C THR A 47 0.57 -6.21 -12.58
N TYR A 48 0.03 -6.81 -13.64
CA TYR A 48 -0.30 -6.09 -14.88
C TYR A 48 -1.55 -5.20 -14.81
N ASN A 49 -2.52 -5.57 -13.97
CA ASN A 49 -3.87 -4.97 -13.99
C ASN A 49 -4.24 -4.16 -12.74
N VAL A 50 -3.34 -4.08 -11.74
CA VAL A 50 -3.51 -3.24 -10.55
C VAL A 50 -2.34 -2.27 -10.46
N MET A 51 -2.67 -0.99 -10.35
CA MET A 51 -1.71 0.11 -10.35
C MET A 51 -1.97 1.04 -9.17
N VAL A 52 -0.97 1.83 -8.80
CA VAL A 52 -1.15 2.91 -7.85
C VAL A 52 -2.26 3.87 -8.35
N GLY A 53 -3.17 4.25 -7.45
CA GLY A 53 -4.40 4.98 -7.73
C GLY A 53 -5.65 4.09 -7.87
N ASP A 54 -5.52 2.77 -8.03
CA ASP A 54 -6.65 1.84 -7.96
C ASP A 54 -7.18 1.69 -6.54
N SER A 55 -8.41 1.16 -6.41
CA SER A 55 -8.96 0.75 -5.12
C SER A 55 -8.02 -0.25 -4.45
N ALA A 56 -7.79 -0.05 -3.15
CA ALA A 56 -7.03 -0.99 -2.34
C ALA A 56 -7.87 -2.21 -1.91
N LEU A 57 -9.18 -2.27 -2.17
CA LEU A 57 -10.07 -3.30 -1.63
C LEU A 57 -10.70 -4.22 -2.68
N ASN A 58 -10.83 -3.75 -3.93
CA ASN A 58 -11.71 -4.41 -4.91
C ASN A 58 -11.03 -5.56 -5.68
N ALA A 59 -9.73 -5.78 -5.50
CA ALA A 59 -9.01 -6.84 -6.18
C ALA A 59 -9.27 -8.19 -5.50
N ALA A 60 -9.55 -9.24 -6.28
CA ALA A 60 -9.57 -10.61 -5.80
C ALA A 60 -8.14 -11.13 -5.58
N GLY A 61 -7.51 -10.66 -4.52
CA GLY A 61 -6.11 -10.91 -4.17
C GLY A 61 -5.87 -10.78 -2.67
N ASP A 62 -4.70 -11.20 -2.22
CA ASP A 62 -4.25 -11.06 -0.84
C ASP A 62 -2.89 -10.36 -0.79
N HIS A 63 -2.77 -9.25 -0.07
CA HIS A 63 -1.54 -8.43 -0.05
C HIS A 63 -1.03 -8.06 -1.45
N LEU A 64 -1.94 -7.80 -2.39
CA LEU A 64 -1.56 -7.58 -3.77
C LEU A 64 -0.79 -6.26 -3.92
N GLU A 65 0.39 -6.35 -4.54
CA GLU A 65 1.32 -5.24 -4.72
C GLU A 65 1.13 -4.64 -6.14
N PRO A 66 0.86 -3.33 -6.28
CA PRO A 66 0.65 -2.73 -7.60
C PRO A 66 1.94 -2.62 -8.43
N GLY A 67 1.85 -2.88 -9.73
CA GLY A 67 2.99 -2.73 -10.64
C GLY A 67 4.05 -3.81 -10.42
N VAL A 68 5.26 -3.41 -10.04
CA VAL A 68 6.43 -4.29 -9.99
C VAL A 68 6.97 -4.38 -8.57
N SER A 69 7.12 -5.61 -8.08
CA SER A 69 7.77 -5.87 -6.80
C SER A 69 9.22 -6.30 -7.02
N ILE A 70 10.14 -5.67 -6.30
CA ILE A 70 11.55 -6.04 -6.31
C ILE A 70 12.04 -6.41 -4.93
N THR A 71 13.02 -7.29 -4.88
CA THR A 71 13.78 -7.63 -3.66
C THR A 71 15.24 -7.90 -4.03
N LEU A 72 16.06 -8.41 -3.11
CA LEU A 72 17.38 -8.90 -3.47
C LEU A 72 17.31 -10.26 -4.13
N ASP A 73 18.23 -10.50 -5.07
CA ASP A 73 18.44 -11.85 -5.61
C ASP A 73 18.76 -12.80 -4.45
N GLU A 74 18.07 -13.93 -4.38
CA GLU A 74 18.26 -14.91 -3.31
C GLU A 74 19.70 -15.40 -3.21
N ARG A 75 20.44 -15.41 -4.33
CA ARG A 75 21.86 -15.80 -4.39
C ARG A 75 22.79 -14.73 -3.81
N GLU A 76 22.36 -13.46 -3.83
CA GLU A 76 23.11 -12.29 -3.36
C GLU A 76 22.56 -11.78 -2.00
N ARG A 77 21.63 -12.52 -1.38
CA ARG A 77 20.85 -12.03 -0.24
C ARG A 77 21.66 -12.07 1.05
N ASP A 78 22.26 -10.93 1.39
CA ASP A 78 22.71 -10.63 2.75
C ASP A 78 21.79 -9.61 3.44
N GLY A 79 21.78 -9.63 4.77
CA GLY A 79 20.89 -8.78 5.57
C GLY A 79 21.20 -7.29 5.47
N ALA A 80 22.46 -6.90 5.24
CA ALA A 80 22.85 -5.50 5.15
C ALA A 80 22.44 -4.90 3.80
N SER A 81 22.63 -5.63 2.70
CA SER A 81 22.17 -5.21 1.38
C SER A 81 20.64 -5.20 1.29
N LEU A 82 19.96 -6.17 1.91
CA LEU A 82 18.49 -6.18 1.96
C LEU A 82 17.98 -4.97 2.76
N GLY A 83 18.62 -4.71 3.90
CA GLY A 83 18.39 -3.51 4.69
C GLY A 83 18.63 -2.23 3.87
N ALA A 84 19.69 -2.17 3.07
CA ALA A 84 19.94 -1.03 2.18
C ALA A 84 18.81 -0.84 1.17
N LEU A 85 18.29 -1.92 0.57
CA LEU A 85 17.13 -1.87 -0.33
C LEU A 85 15.87 -1.36 0.38
N SER A 86 15.48 -2.00 1.49
CA SER A 86 14.22 -1.69 2.17
C SER A 86 14.26 -0.35 2.94
N VAL A 87 15.41 0.05 3.48
CA VAL A 87 15.56 1.27 4.30
C VAL A 87 15.89 2.48 3.45
N LEU A 88 16.91 2.43 2.58
CA LEU A 88 17.38 3.64 1.88
C LEU A 88 16.42 4.11 0.80
N THR A 89 15.73 3.17 0.15
CA THR A 89 14.70 3.48 -0.84
C THR A 89 13.58 4.31 -0.18
N CYS A 90 13.09 5.32 -0.88
CA CYS A 90 11.96 6.15 -0.45
C CYS A 90 10.89 6.19 -1.53
N LEU A 91 9.64 6.41 -1.13
CA LEU A 91 8.52 6.65 -2.04
C LEU A 91 8.83 7.89 -2.89
N GLY A 92 8.56 7.80 -4.19
CA GLY A 92 8.88 8.83 -5.17
C GLY A 92 10.29 8.76 -5.76
N ASN A 93 11.18 7.90 -5.24
CA ASN A 93 12.51 7.75 -5.86
C ASN A 93 12.40 7.18 -7.28
N GLU A 94 13.28 7.66 -8.15
CA GLU A 94 13.43 7.15 -9.52
C GLU A 94 13.96 5.71 -9.51
N ALA A 95 13.26 4.85 -10.22
CA ALA A 95 13.67 3.48 -10.51
C ALA A 95 13.99 3.35 -12.01
N ARG A 96 15.12 2.74 -12.35
CA ARG A 96 15.54 2.50 -13.73
C ARG A 96 15.78 1.02 -13.96
N VAL A 97 15.18 0.47 -15.01
CA VAL A 97 15.49 -0.89 -15.48
C VAL A 97 16.90 -0.89 -16.07
N VAL A 98 17.78 -1.81 -15.63
CA VAL A 98 19.18 -1.90 -16.07
C VAL A 98 19.56 -3.22 -16.72
N SER A 99 18.60 -4.11 -16.96
CA SER A 99 18.74 -5.34 -17.73
C SER A 99 17.49 -5.61 -18.58
N GLY A 100 17.54 -6.65 -19.42
CA GLY A 100 16.39 -7.11 -20.19
C GLY A 100 15.93 -6.15 -21.28
N ASP A 101 14.82 -6.50 -21.91
CA ASP A 101 14.27 -5.78 -23.08
C ASP A 101 13.71 -4.39 -22.73
N ALA A 102 13.42 -4.17 -21.44
CA ALA A 102 12.95 -2.88 -20.94
C ALA A 102 14.08 -1.97 -20.42
N ALA A 103 15.36 -2.35 -20.58
CA ALA A 103 16.50 -1.58 -20.09
C ALA A 103 16.44 -0.11 -20.52
N GLY A 104 16.69 0.79 -19.57
CA GLY A 104 16.59 2.23 -19.75
C GLY A 104 15.22 2.83 -19.42
N SER A 105 14.17 2.01 -19.29
CA SER A 105 12.85 2.47 -18.84
C SER A 105 12.90 3.00 -17.41
N ARG A 106 12.08 4.01 -17.14
CA ARG A 106 12.00 4.70 -15.86
C ARG A 106 10.64 4.46 -15.20
N GLY A 107 10.66 4.39 -13.89
CA GLY A 107 9.52 4.25 -13.01
C GLY A 107 9.74 5.00 -11.71
N ALA A 108 8.79 4.86 -10.79
CA ALA A 108 8.84 5.51 -9.48
C ALA A 108 8.43 4.54 -8.37
N VAL A 109 9.12 4.59 -7.24
CA VAL A 109 8.78 3.79 -6.07
C VAL A 109 7.46 4.29 -5.47
N THR A 110 6.51 3.38 -5.27
CA THR A 110 5.17 3.70 -4.75
C THR A 110 4.91 3.15 -3.35
N GLY A 111 5.70 2.18 -2.89
CA GLY A 111 5.49 1.55 -1.59
C GLY A 111 6.63 0.64 -1.17
N LYS A 112 6.54 0.16 0.08
CA LYS A 112 7.42 -0.87 0.65
C LYS A 112 6.56 -1.83 1.45
N HIS A 113 6.85 -3.12 1.36
CA HIS A 113 6.12 -4.16 2.07
C HIS A 113 7.08 -4.99 2.93
N GLY A 114 6.90 -4.91 4.26
CA GLY A 114 7.72 -5.60 5.24
C GLY A 114 7.42 -7.11 5.32
N GLY A 115 8.36 -7.90 5.85
CA GLY A 115 8.21 -9.34 5.98
C GLY A 115 8.63 -10.08 4.71
N VAL A 116 8.03 -9.79 3.56
CA VAL A 116 8.55 -10.22 2.24
C VAL A 116 9.74 -9.37 1.78
N GLU A 117 9.90 -8.19 2.38
CA GLU A 117 10.97 -7.21 2.09
C GLU A 117 10.99 -6.83 0.60
N HIS A 118 9.83 -6.38 0.13
CA HIS A 118 9.64 -5.89 -1.24
C HIS A 118 9.63 -4.36 -1.28
N VAL A 119 10.21 -3.82 -2.34
CA VAL A 119 9.98 -2.44 -2.80
C VAL A 119 9.03 -2.50 -3.99
N ILE A 120 8.03 -1.63 -3.99
CA ILE A 120 6.95 -1.61 -4.99
C ILE A 120 7.16 -0.42 -5.92
N ILE A 121 7.08 -0.65 -7.22
CA ILE A 121 7.45 0.32 -8.25
C ILE A 121 6.39 0.36 -9.34
N ASP A 122 5.97 1.57 -9.68
CA ASP A 122 5.14 1.80 -10.86
C ASP A 122 6.03 2.05 -12.10
N PHE A 123 5.70 1.35 -13.18
CA PHE A 123 6.19 1.60 -14.53
C PHE A 123 5.01 1.79 -15.50
N PRO A 124 5.20 2.47 -16.64
CA PRO A 124 4.18 2.54 -17.69
C PRO A 124 3.74 1.15 -18.18
N PRO A 125 2.48 0.96 -18.63
CA PRO A 125 1.98 -0.36 -19.04
C PRO A 125 2.83 -0.98 -20.17
N ALA A 126 3.23 -0.18 -21.16
CA ALA A 126 4.10 -0.62 -22.25
C ALA A 126 5.51 -1.07 -21.80
N VAL A 127 5.93 -0.70 -20.59
CA VAL A 127 7.15 -1.19 -19.96
C VAL A 127 6.87 -2.51 -19.25
N LEU A 128 5.74 -2.65 -18.55
CA LEU A 128 5.36 -3.88 -17.87
C LEU A 128 5.36 -5.09 -18.82
N ASP A 129 4.89 -4.92 -20.06
CA ASP A 129 4.86 -5.98 -21.09
C ASP A 129 6.25 -6.46 -21.54
N LYS A 130 7.31 -5.71 -21.22
CA LYS A 130 8.71 -6.02 -21.57
C LYS A 130 9.53 -6.50 -20.38
N LEU A 131 9.01 -6.34 -19.17
CA LEU A 131 9.71 -6.75 -17.96
C LEU A 131 9.57 -8.24 -17.76
N VAL A 132 10.63 -8.86 -17.27
CA VAL A 132 10.62 -10.26 -16.85
C VAL A 132 11.08 -10.40 -15.40
N ILE A 133 10.65 -11.48 -14.76
CA ILE A 133 11.15 -11.82 -13.42
C ILE A 133 12.67 -11.96 -13.47
N GLY A 134 13.35 -11.39 -12.47
CA GLY A 134 14.81 -11.35 -12.41
C GLY A 134 15.46 -10.12 -13.05
N ASP A 135 14.71 -9.29 -13.80
CA ASP A 135 15.26 -8.03 -14.31
C ASP A 135 15.76 -7.14 -13.16
N ARG A 136 16.92 -6.51 -13.37
CA ARG A 136 17.60 -5.68 -12.39
C ARG A 136 17.07 -4.25 -12.46
N ILE A 137 16.69 -3.71 -11.31
CA ILE A 137 16.18 -2.35 -11.16
C ILE A 137 17.14 -1.56 -10.27
N GLN A 138 17.73 -0.51 -10.82
CA GLN A 138 18.56 0.43 -10.08
C GLN A 138 17.71 1.61 -9.60
N ILE A 139 17.66 1.80 -8.29
CA ILE A 139 16.99 2.91 -7.63
C ILE A 139 18.01 3.98 -7.26
N ARG A 140 17.68 5.23 -7.55
CA ARG A 140 18.38 6.41 -7.01
C ARG A 140 17.77 6.76 -5.65
N ALA A 141 18.22 6.04 -4.62
CA ALA A 141 17.67 6.14 -3.28
C ALA A 141 18.05 7.48 -2.64
N VAL A 142 17.05 8.29 -2.25
CA VAL A 142 17.24 9.59 -1.61
C VAL A 142 16.03 9.94 -0.72
N GLY A 143 16.28 10.62 0.40
CA GLY A 143 15.23 11.11 1.30
C GLY A 143 15.42 10.65 2.74
N GLN A 144 16.16 9.57 2.98
CA GLN A 144 16.60 9.26 4.34
C GLN A 144 17.53 10.36 4.86
N GLY A 145 17.26 10.80 6.10
CA GLY A 145 17.93 11.95 6.71
C GLY A 145 17.28 13.30 6.41
N LEU A 146 16.11 13.33 5.74
CA LEU A 146 15.32 14.55 5.58
C LEU A 146 14.80 15.04 6.95
N LEU A 147 14.95 16.34 7.19
CA LEU A 147 14.59 17.04 8.42
C LEU A 147 13.79 18.29 8.10
N LEU A 148 12.82 18.59 8.95
CA LEU A 148 12.09 19.85 8.96
C LEU A 148 12.79 20.77 9.98
N LYS A 149 13.54 21.77 9.50
CA LYS A 149 14.44 22.57 10.35
C LYS A 149 13.71 23.35 11.43
N ASP A 150 12.48 23.78 11.13
CA ASP A 150 11.63 24.54 12.05
C ASP A 150 10.73 23.63 12.91
N TYR A 151 10.77 22.31 12.69
CA TYR A 151 9.93 21.31 13.35
C TYR A 151 10.74 20.08 13.78
N PRO A 152 11.71 20.23 14.70
CA PRO A 152 12.63 19.14 15.07
C PRO A 152 11.94 17.94 15.75
N ASP A 153 10.75 18.13 16.33
CA ASP A 153 9.92 17.07 16.93
C ASP A 153 9.17 16.22 15.90
N VAL A 154 9.20 16.63 14.61
CA VAL A 154 8.57 15.92 13.51
C VAL A 154 9.63 15.13 12.75
N ARG A 155 9.47 13.80 12.74
CA ARG A 155 10.32 12.91 11.95
C ARG A 155 9.71 12.76 10.56
N VAL A 156 10.55 12.86 9.54
CA VAL A 156 10.21 12.52 8.15
C VAL A 156 11.09 11.34 7.74
N MET A 157 10.53 10.39 7.01
CA MET A 157 11.22 9.16 6.59
C MET A 157 10.60 8.59 5.32
N SER A 158 11.29 7.68 4.63
CA SER A 158 10.73 6.88 3.53
C SER A 158 10.08 7.68 2.39
N VAL A 159 10.37 8.96 2.24
CA VAL A 159 9.78 9.84 1.21
C VAL A 159 10.88 10.66 0.53
N ASP A 160 10.82 10.70 -0.80
CA ASP A 160 11.66 11.56 -1.63
C ASP A 160 11.39 13.03 -1.28
N PRO A 161 12.41 13.91 -1.14
CA PRO A 161 12.17 15.31 -0.80
C PRO A 161 11.29 16.07 -1.80
N GLY A 162 11.34 15.70 -3.09
CA GLY A 162 10.47 16.24 -4.13
C GLY A 162 9.02 15.78 -3.95
N LEU A 163 8.80 14.50 -3.67
CA LEU A 163 7.45 14.00 -3.35
C LEU A 163 6.90 14.67 -2.09
N PHE A 164 7.70 14.80 -1.02
CA PHE A 164 7.30 15.51 0.19
C PHE A 164 6.88 16.96 -0.11
N GLY A 165 7.61 17.67 -0.97
CA GLY A 165 7.25 19.00 -1.44
C GLY A 165 5.92 19.05 -2.20
N ALA A 166 5.63 18.01 -2.99
CA ALA A 166 4.40 17.90 -3.77
C ALA A 166 3.16 17.51 -2.93
N MET A 167 3.33 16.93 -1.74
CA MET A 167 2.23 16.54 -0.85
C MET A 167 1.41 17.72 -0.30
N GLY A 168 1.83 18.96 -0.51
CA GLY A 168 1.06 20.16 -0.15
C GLY A 168 1.01 20.44 1.36
N VAL A 169 2.01 20.00 2.13
CA VAL A 169 2.10 20.29 3.57
C VAL A 169 2.26 21.80 3.78
N ALA A 170 1.33 22.40 4.53
CA ALA A 170 1.29 23.84 4.78
C ALA A 170 1.55 24.17 6.26
N VAL A 171 2.12 25.35 6.52
CA VAL A 171 2.25 25.88 7.88
C VAL A 171 1.07 26.81 8.15
N GLN A 172 0.26 26.53 9.16
CA GLN A 172 -0.85 27.38 9.59
C GLN A 172 -0.89 27.49 11.12
N GLY A 173 -0.76 28.71 11.65
CA GLY A 173 -0.78 28.94 13.10
C GLY A 173 0.29 28.16 13.87
N GLY A 174 1.45 27.93 13.26
CA GLY A 174 2.52 27.11 13.85
C GLY A 174 2.36 25.59 13.66
N ASN A 175 1.24 25.11 13.14
CA ASN A 175 0.99 23.68 12.88
C ASN A 175 1.34 23.27 11.44
N LEU A 176 1.64 22.00 11.24
CA LEU A 176 1.79 21.36 9.93
C LEU A 176 0.45 20.80 9.49
N VAL A 177 -0.21 21.48 8.56
CA VAL A 177 -1.47 21.03 7.95
C VAL A 177 -1.15 20.09 6.78
N VAL A 178 -1.59 18.84 6.89
CA VAL A 178 -1.23 17.77 5.94
C VAL A 178 -2.47 17.28 5.20
N PRO A 179 -2.53 17.40 3.86
CA PRO A 179 -3.59 16.80 3.07
C PRO A 179 -3.60 15.28 3.19
N VAL A 180 -4.74 14.70 3.57
CA VAL A 180 -4.95 13.26 3.67
C VAL A 180 -6.34 12.89 3.16
N THR A 181 -6.51 11.67 2.68
CA THR A 181 -7.83 11.15 2.30
C THR A 181 -8.62 10.67 3.51
N HIS A 182 -7.92 10.07 4.49
CA HIS A 182 -8.53 9.44 5.66
C HIS A 182 -7.79 9.79 6.94
N VAL A 183 -8.53 9.79 8.06
CA VAL A 183 -7.99 9.88 9.42
C VAL A 183 -8.51 8.69 10.21
N ILE A 184 -7.61 7.79 10.61
CA ILE A 184 -7.95 6.51 11.24
C ILE A 184 -7.30 6.38 12.62
N PRO A 185 -7.87 5.62 13.57
CA PRO A 185 -7.27 5.40 14.88
C PRO A 185 -6.20 4.31 14.83
N ALA A 186 -5.18 4.41 15.68
CA ALA A 186 -4.16 3.35 15.80
C ALA A 186 -4.74 2.00 16.27
N SER A 187 -5.93 1.99 16.90
CA SER A 187 -6.58 0.78 17.41
C SER A 187 -7.03 -0.19 16.32
N ILE A 188 -7.09 0.24 15.06
CA ILE A 188 -7.42 -0.62 13.92
C ILE A 188 -6.18 -0.98 13.09
N MET A 189 -4.99 -0.58 13.53
CA MET A 189 -3.74 -1.01 12.93
C MET A 189 -3.40 -2.43 13.43
N GLY A 190 -2.82 -3.27 12.57
CA GLY A 190 -2.57 -4.67 12.85
C GLY A 190 -1.14 -5.10 12.56
N SER A 191 -1.00 -6.02 11.62
CA SER A 191 0.29 -6.60 11.21
C SER A 191 1.34 -5.52 10.95
N GLY A 192 2.58 -5.78 11.38
CA GLY A 192 3.68 -4.81 11.37
C GLY A 192 3.76 -3.89 12.59
N MET A 193 2.76 -3.85 13.47
CA MET A 193 2.87 -3.23 14.80
C MET A 193 3.95 -3.92 15.65
N GLY A 194 4.70 -3.17 16.45
CA GLY A 194 5.80 -3.71 17.26
C GLY A 194 7.10 -3.95 16.50
N SER A 195 7.16 -3.63 15.20
CA SER A 195 8.43 -3.57 14.46
C SER A 195 9.44 -2.67 15.19
N ARG A 196 10.71 -3.08 15.20
CA ARG A 196 11.79 -2.38 15.91
C ARG A 196 12.11 -1.00 15.32
N HIS A 197 11.71 -0.75 14.07
CA HIS A 197 11.86 0.54 13.41
C HIS A 197 10.79 0.76 12.32
N SER A 198 10.59 2.00 11.92
CA SER A 198 9.59 2.41 10.91
C SER A 198 10.17 2.74 9.54
N TRP A 199 11.47 2.54 9.34
CA TRP A 199 12.20 2.93 8.12
C TRP A 199 12.08 1.97 6.94
N SER A 200 11.67 0.72 7.18
CA SER A 200 11.38 -0.26 6.14
C SER A 200 9.92 -0.72 6.24
N GLY A 201 9.43 -1.26 5.13
CA GLY A 201 8.10 -1.86 5.05
C GLY A 201 6.98 -0.94 5.51
N ASP A 202 5.98 -1.57 6.09
CA ASP A 202 4.66 -1.02 6.35
C ASP A 202 3.94 -1.78 7.48
N PHE A 203 2.73 -1.33 7.79
CA PHE A 203 1.84 -1.94 8.78
C PHE A 203 0.38 -1.71 8.40
N ASP A 204 -0.48 -2.64 8.79
CA ASP A 204 -1.74 -2.87 8.09
C ASP A 204 -2.92 -2.18 8.76
N ILE A 205 -3.85 -1.66 7.96
CA ILE A 205 -5.17 -1.22 8.40
C ILE A 205 -6.10 -2.43 8.36
N GLN A 206 -6.59 -2.89 9.52
CA GLN A 206 -7.49 -4.04 9.58
C GLN A 206 -8.90 -3.68 9.08
N LEU A 207 -9.48 -4.55 8.24
CA LEU A 207 -10.79 -4.32 7.60
C LEU A 207 -11.87 -5.33 7.99
N ALA A 208 -11.63 -6.18 8.99
CA ALA A 208 -12.54 -7.28 9.35
C ALA A 208 -13.90 -6.80 9.91
N ASP A 209 -13.93 -5.64 10.58
CA ASP A 209 -15.14 -5.06 11.14
C ASP A 209 -15.77 -4.08 10.14
N VAL A 210 -16.91 -4.48 9.57
CA VAL A 210 -17.64 -3.69 8.56
C VAL A 210 -18.12 -2.34 9.10
N GLU A 211 -18.52 -2.26 10.38
CA GLU A 211 -18.95 -1.00 10.99
C GLU A 211 -17.78 -0.04 11.13
N VAL A 212 -16.59 -0.55 11.47
CA VAL A 212 -15.35 0.24 11.50
C VAL A 212 -14.96 0.73 10.10
N VAL A 213 -15.04 -0.15 9.09
CA VAL A 213 -14.79 0.21 7.69
C VAL A 213 -15.69 1.37 7.26
N GLN A 214 -17.00 1.27 7.51
CA GLN A 214 -17.96 2.31 7.18
C GLN A 214 -17.72 3.60 7.96
N ARG A 215 -17.49 3.51 9.28
CA ARG A 215 -17.27 4.66 10.17
C ARG A 215 -16.09 5.53 9.72
N TYR A 216 -15.02 4.91 9.23
CA TYR A 216 -13.82 5.61 8.79
C TYR A 216 -13.70 5.77 7.26
N GLY A 217 -14.72 5.37 6.49
CA GLY A 217 -14.75 5.54 5.03
C GLY A 217 -13.77 4.64 4.26
N LEU A 218 -13.28 3.57 4.88
CA LEU A 218 -12.18 2.75 4.36
C LEU A 218 -12.52 2.02 3.06
N GLN A 219 -13.81 1.88 2.73
CA GLN A 219 -14.29 1.33 1.45
C GLN A 219 -13.76 2.10 0.23
N SER A 220 -13.34 3.36 0.42
CA SER A 220 -12.85 4.23 -0.65
C SER A 220 -11.32 4.33 -0.71
N LEU A 221 -10.59 3.60 0.13
CA LEU A 221 -9.13 3.59 0.12
C LEU A 221 -8.58 3.17 -1.24
N ARG A 222 -7.57 3.90 -1.70
CA ARG A 222 -6.81 3.60 -2.91
C ARG A 222 -5.35 3.39 -2.61
N LEU A 223 -4.71 2.59 -3.44
CA LEU A 223 -3.26 2.46 -3.49
C LEU A 223 -2.65 3.84 -3.75
N GLY A 224 -1.67 4.22 -2.93
CA GLY A 224 -1.04 5.53 -2.97
C GLY A 224 -1.77 6.66 -2.23
N ASP A 225 -2.92 6.40 -1.61
CA ASP A 225 -3.59 7.42 -0.79
C ASP A 225 -2.72 7.82 0.40
N VAL A 226 -2.65 9.12 0.68
CA VAL A 226 -2.03 9.65 1.90
C VAL A 226 -3.08 9.60 3.01
N VAL A 227 -2.72 8.99 4.15
CA VAL A 227 -3.61 8.81 5.31
C VAL A 227 -2.96 9.31 6.59
N ALA A 228 -3.78 9.72 7.56
CA ALA A 228 -3.33 10.01 8.91
C ALA A 228 -3.79 8.93 9.89
N ILE A 229 -2.89 8.49 10.76
CA ILE A 229 -3.12 7.53 11.82
C ILE A 229 -2.96 8.25 13.16
N ARG A 230 -4.08 8.45 13.85
CA ARG A 230 -4.12 9.04 15.18
C ARG A 230 -3.64 8.05 16.22
N ASP A 231 -2.97 8.57 17.23
CA ASP A 231 -2.43 7.83 18.36
C ASP A 231 -1.38 6.77 17.97
N ALA A 232 -0.74 6.92 16.80
CA ALA A 232 0.38 6.10 16.36
C ALA A 232 1.69 6.91 16.42
N ASP A 233 2.64 6.47 17.24
CA ASP A 233 4.02 6.98 17.28
C ASP A 233 4.93 6.02 16.50
N CYS A 234 5.48 6.53 15.40
CA CYS A 234 6.35 5.78 14.50
C CYS A 234 7.75 6.41 14.42
N ARG A 235 8.14 7.25 15.39
CA ARG A 235 9.45 7.94 15.36
C ARG A 235 10.63 6.98 15.44
N PHE A 236 10.42 5.79 15.99
CA PHE A 236 11.39 4.70 16.11
C PHE A 236 10.73 3.43 15.60
N GLY A 237 10.43 2.48 16.49
CA GLY A 237 9.46 1.42 16.24
C GLY A 237 8.02 1.95 16.20
N ARG A 238 7.09 1.09 15.80
CA ARG A 238 5.67 1.41 15.69
C ARG A 238 4.95 1.07 16.98
N SER A 239 4.28 2.05 17.56
CA SER A 239 3.61 1.91 18.86
C SER A 239 2.36 2.79 18.96
N ILE A 240 1.44 2.42 19.85
CA ILE A 240 0.28 3.25 20.18
C ILE A 240 0.67 4.24 21.28
N ARG A 241 0.46 5.52 21.04
CA ARG A 241 0.72 6.60 22.00
C ARG A 241 -0.32 7.70 21.85
N GLY A 242 -1.08 7.94 22.92
CA GLY A 242 -2.10 8.99 22.93
C GLY A 242 -1.54 10.35 22.53
N GLY A 243 -2.20 11.00 21.56
CA GLY A 243 -1.81 12.32 21.03
C GLY A 243 -0.73 12.30 19.96
N ALA A 244 -0.10 11.16 19.67
CA ALA A 244 0.79 11.02 18.53
C ALA A 244 -0.01 11.02 17.21
N VAL A 245 0.63 11.40 16.11
CA VAL A 245 0.06 11.34 14.77
C VAL A 245 1.14 10.87 13.80
N SER A 246 0.80 9.88 12.98
CA SER A 246 1.62 9.42 11.87
C SER A 246 0.90 9.62 10.54
N ILE A 247 1.62 10.04 9.52
CA ILE A 247 1.16 10.14 8.13
C ILE A 247 1.84 9.03 7.35
N GLY A 248 1.09 8.35 6.51
CA GLY A 248 1.63 7.31 5.64
C GLY A 248 0.91 7.22 4.31
N VAL A 249 1.38 6.31 3.47
CA VAL A 249 0.88 6.06 2.12
C VAL A 249 0.47 4.60 2.01
N ILE A 250 -0.70 4.34 1.42
CA ILE A 250 -1.17 2.97 1.17
C ILE A 250 -0.29 2.29 0.12
N ALA A 251 0.45 1.25 0.52
CA ALA A 251 1.48 0.60 -0.30
C ALA A 251 0.96 -0.64 -1.05
N HIS A 252 0.13 -1.46 -0.41
CA HIS A 252 -0.47 -2.67 -1.00
C HIS A 252 -1.97 -2.78 -0.69
N ALA A 253 -2.63 -3.67 -1.44
CA ALA A 253 -4.07 -3.90 -1.36
C ALA A 253 -4.47 -4.70 -0.10
N SER A 254 -5.77 -4.84 0.10
CA SER A 254 -6.39 -5.57 1.20
C SER A 254 -5.92 -7.02 1.28
N CYS A 255 -6.04 -7.55 2.48
CA CYS A 255 -5.73 -8.91 2.83
C CYS A 255 -6.99 -9.55 3.43
N VAL A 256 -7.19 -10.83 3.17
CA VAL A 256 -8.32 -11.59 3.74
C VAL A 256 -8.01 -12.17 5.12
N VAL A 257 -6.72 -12.24 5.50
CA VAL A 257 -6.24 -12.87 6.73
C VAL A 257 -6.46 -11.97 7.96
N SER A 258 -6.81 -12.59 9.09
CA SER A 258 -6.97 -11.92 10.38
C SER A 258 -5.77 -11.07 10.77
N GLY A 259 -6.02 -9.82 11.19
CA GLY A 259 -4.98 -8.90 11.64
C GLY A 259 -4.29 -8.13 10.52
N HIS A 260 -4.65 -8.35 9.26
CA HIS A 260 -4.06 -7.72 8.08
C HIS A 260 -5.06 -6.86 7.29
N GLY A 261 -4.56 -6.14 6.28
CA GLY A 261 -5.34 -5.32 5.36
C GLY A 261 -4.43 -4.43 4.51
N PRO A 262 -4.88 -3.28 3.97
CA PRO A 262 -4.01 -2.39 3.21
C PRO A 262 -2.83 -1.88 4.05
N GLY A 263 -1.62 -2.10 3.56
CA GLY A 263 -0.38 -1.72 4.25
C GLY A 263 -0.05 -0.23 4.11
N VAL A 264 0.45 0.38 5.18
CA VAL A 264 0.81 1.80 5.24
C VAL A 264 2.32 1.99 5.42
N THR A 265 3.00 2.56 4.41
CA THR A 265 4.37 3.04 4.60
C THR A 265 4.35 4.42 5.27
N VAL A 266 4.96 4.54 6.46
CA VAL A 266 5.02 5.82 7.20
C VAL A 266 5.98 6.79 6.52
N VAL A 267 5.55 8.04 6.37
CA VAL A 267 6.36 9.12 5.78
C VAL A 267 6.65 10.28 6.72
N MET A 268 5.79 10.50 7.72
CA MET A 268 5.96 11.58 8.70
C MET A 268 5.29 11.21 10.03
N THR A 269 5.87 11.59 11.16
CA THR A 269 5.33 11.22 12.48
C THR A 269 5.83 12.13 13.60
N THR A 270 5.01 12.30 14.64
CA THR A 270 5.36 13.03 15.86
C THR A 270 4.55 12.54 17.05
N ASP A 271 5.05 12.76 18.27
CA ASP A 271 4.29 12.60 19.52
C ASP A 271 3.69 13.93 20.03
N LYS A 272 3.78 14.99 19.23
CA LYS A 272 3.25 16.32 19.54
C LYS A 272 1.97 16.60 18.77
N LYS A 273 1.14 17.50 19.29
CA LYS A 273 -0.06 17.99 18.60
C LYS A 273 0.27 19.08 17.55
N ILE A 274 1.23 18.78 16.67
CA ILE A 274 1.74 19.73 15.64
C ILE A 274 1.28 19.35 14.23
N ILE A 275 1.08 18.05 13.95
CA ILE A 275 0.53 17.58 12.68
C ILE A 275 -0.99 17.64 12.75
N VAL A 276 -1.60 18.38 11.83
CA VAL A 276 -3.05 18.54 11.69
C VAL A 276 -3.48 17.97 10.34
N PRO A 277 -4.13 16.79 10.31
CA PRO A 277 -4.66 16.25 9.07
C PRO A 277 -5.78 17.13 8.50
N LYS A 278 -5.78 17.36 7.19
CA LYS A 278 -6.85 18.03 6.44
C LYS A 278 -7.38 17.06 5.39
N ILE A 279 -8.68 16.79 5.43
CA ILE A 279 -9.32 15.92 4.43
C ILE A 279 -9.22 16.57 3.04
N GLU A 280 -8.64 15.82 2.10
CA GLU A 280 -8.43 16.19 0.71
C GLU A 280 -8.58 14.91 -0.14
N PRO A 281 -9.72 14.71 -0.84
CA PRO A 281 -9.96 13.50 -1.62
C PRO A 281 -8.93 13.25 -2.73
N GLY A 282 -8.23 14.29 -3.17
CA GLY A 282 -7.16 14.21 -4.16
C GLY A 282 -5.80 13.79 -3.61
N ALA A 283 -5.66 13.56 -2.29
CA ALA A 283 -4.37 13.31 -1.66
C ALA A 283 -3.82 11.90 -1.94
N ASN A 284 -3.20 11.73 -3.10
CA ASN A 284 -2.66 10.46 -3.57
C ASN A 284 -1.31 10.66 -4.29
N ILE A 285 -0.29 9.86 -3.97
CA ILE A 285 1.06 10.01 -4.52
C ILE A 285 1.11 9.83 -6.04
N ALA A 286 0.22 9.01 -6.61
CA ALA A 286 0.17 8.79 -8.04
C ALA A 286 -0.26 10.06 -8.78
N ARG A 287 -1.16 10.84 -8.17
CA ARG A 287 -1.57 12.15 -8.68
C ARG A 287 -0.43 13.17 -8.60
N TYR A 288 0.31 13.19 -7.49
CA TYR A 288 1.44 14.10 -7.31
C TYR A 288 2.59 13.84 -8.28
N LEU A 289 2.81 12.56 -8.62
CA LEU A 289 3.90 12.12 -9.50
C LEU A 289 3.47 11.98 -10.97
N GLY A 290 2.18 12.03 -11.29
CA GLY A 290 1.67 11.80 -12.65
C GLY A 290 1.87 10.36 -13.14
N ILE A 291 1.69 9.37 -12.26
CA ILE A 291 1.96 7.95 -12.50
C ILE A 291 0.71 7.08 -12.28
N GLY A 292 0.83 5.76 -12.51
CA GLY A 292 -0.27 4.82 -12.34
C GLY A 292 -1.53 5.24 -13.08
N ARG A 293 -2.66 5.34 -12.36
CA ARG A 293 -3.96 5.77 -12.90
C ARG A 293 -4.07 7.27 -13.22
N PHE A 294 -3.10 8.07 -12.78
CA PHE A 294 -3.05 9.50 -13.05
C PHE A 294 -2.03 9.86 -14.14
N ARG A 295 -1.43 8.86 -14.80
CA ARG A 295 -0.53 9.07 -15.94
C ARG A 295 -1.31 9.62 -17.15
N GLU A 296 -0.75 10.65 -17.79
CA GLU A 296 -1.34 11.21 -19.02
C GLU A 296 -1.42 10.16 -20.14
N ALA A 297 -2.47 10.25 -20.96
CA ALA A 297 -2.87 9.21 -21.90
C ALA A 297 -1.93 8.98 -23.09
N SER A 298 -0.82 9.73 -23.22
CA SER A 298 0.18 9.54 -24.26
C SER A 298 0.96 8.21 -24.16
N ALA A 299 0.65 7.37 -23.16
CA ALA A 299 1.30 6.08 -22.91
C ALA A 299 0.35 4.90 -22.69
N ARG A 300 -0.91 4.94 -23.15
CA ARG A 300 -1.78 3.74 -23.16
C ARG A 300 -1.52 2.89 -24.40
N PRO A 301 -1.12 1.61 -24.28
CA PRO A 301 -1.38 0.65 -25.33
C PRO A 301 -2.90 0.51 -25.51
N LEU A 302 -3.33 0.30 -26.75
CA LEU A 302 -4.71 -0.01 -27.11
C LEU A 302 -5.25 -1.13 -26.20
N SER A 303 -6.39 -0.88 -25.57
CA SER A 303 -7.08 -1.84 -24.72
C SER A 303 -7.35 -3.14 -25.46
N ALA A 304 -6.92 -4.27 -24.90
CA ALA A 304 -7.59 -5.54 -25.14
C ALA A 304 -9.04 -5.39 -24.64
N GLY A 305 -9.99 -5.71 -25.52
CA GLY A 305 -11.39 -5.34 -25.39
C GLY A 305 -12.04 -5.74 -24.07
N ARG A 306 -12.69 -4.75 -23.43
CA ARG A 306 -13.94 -4.99 -22.71
C ARG A 306 -14.99 -4.12 -23.36
N THR A 307 -15.96 -4.77 -23.98
CA THR A 307 -17.24 -4.17 -24.33
C THR A 307 -17.92 -3.66 -23.05
N PRO A 308 -18.55 -2.48 -23.06
CA PRO A 308 -19.42 -2.07 -21.99
C PRO A 308 -20.74 -2.82 -22.17
N ASP A 309 -21.03 -3.78 -21.30
CA ASP A 309 -22.39 -4.32 -21.25
C ASP A 309 -23.33 -3.23 -20.74
N ALA A 310 -24.32 -2.99 -21.59
CA ALA A 310 -25.41 -2.06 -21.41
C ALA A 310 -26.29 -2.48 -20.23
N ALA A 311 -26.98 -1.49 -19.68
CA ALA A 311 -28.13 -1.67 -18.82
C ALA A 311 -29.11 -2.68 -19.42
N ASP A 312 -29.60 -3.61 -18.61
CA ASP A 312 -30.88 -4.27 -18.85
C ASP A 312 -31.69 -4.19 -17.56
N ASP A 313 -32.81 -3.49 -17.69
CA ASP A 313 -33.86 -3.33 -16.71
C ASP A 313 -34.69 -4.62 -16.64
N GLY A 314 -35.03 -5.04 -15.42
CA GLY A 314 -36.29 -5.73 -15.12
C GLY A 314 -36.52 -7.13 -15.70
N ASP A 315 -36.33 -8.16 -14.87
CA ASP A 315 -37.27 -9.29 -14.87
C ASP A 315 -37.37 -9.88 -13.46
N GLU A 316 -38.49 -9.59 -12.81
CA GLU A 316 -38.94 -10.26 -11.59
C GLU A 316 -39.13 -11.75 -11.88
N ARG A 317 -38.51 -12.63 -11.09
CA ARG A 317 -38.94 -14.03 -11.02
C ARG A 317 -39.27 -14.45 -9.59
N PRO A 318 -40.35 -15.22 -9.39
CA PRO A 318 -40.99 -15.33 -8.10
C PRO A 318 -40.35 -16.41 -7.24
N VAL A 319 -40.31 -16.13 -5.94
CA VAL A 319 -39.99 -17.08 -4.87
C VAL A 319 -41.03 -18.19 -4.84
N ALA A 320 -40.63 -19.39 -5.25
CA ALA A 320 -41.46 -20.59 -5.15
C ALA A 320 -41.36 -21.22 -3.74
N GLY A 321 -42.47 -21.12 -2.99
CA GLY A 321 -43.11 -22.28 -2.36
C GLY A 321 -42.44 -22.95 -1.16
N ARG A 322 -42.82 -22.52 0.05
CA ARG A 322 -42.95 -23.42 1.21
C ARG A 322 -44.06 -24.45 0.95
N PRO A 323 -43.97 -25.65 1.54
CA PRO A 323 -45.17 -26.35 2.00
C PRO A 323 -45.20 -26.41 3.53
N ALA A 324 -46.31 -25.92 4.10
CA ALA A 324 -46.70 -26.17 5.47
C ALA A 324 -47.46 -27.51 5.56
N GLY A 325 -46.94 -28.42 6.38
CA GLY A 325 -47.67 -29.28 7.33
C GLY A 325 -48.63 -30.37 6.83
N ARG A 326 -48.48 -31.57 7.40
CA ARG A 326 -49.55 -32.20 8.19
C ARG A 326 -48.99 -33.24 9.19
N PRO A 327 -49.71 -33.52 10.29
CA PRO A 327 -49.17 -34.17 11.49
C PRO A 327 -49.46 -35.68 11.51
N GLY A 328 -48.66 -36.44 12.27
CA GLY A 328 -49.07 -37.78 12.67
C GLY A 328 -47.95 -38.64 13.26
N GLY A 329 -48.15 -39.11 14.49
CA GLY A 329 -47.67 -40.43 14.90
C GLY A 329 -46.53 -40.48 15.91
N ARG A 330 -46.91 -40.46 17.19
CA ARG A 330 -46.13 -41.04 18.30
C ARG A 330 -45.65 -42.46 17.93
N ARG A 331 -44.40 -42.80 18.27
CA ARG A 331 -44.06 -44.10 18.89
C ARG A 331 -42.72 -44.06 19.61
N ARG A 332 -42.79 -44.28 20.92
CA ARG A 332 -41.70 -44.67 21.82
C ARG A 332 -41.11 -46.02 21.40
N ARG A 333 -39.79 -46.21 21.62
CA ARG A 333 -39.13 -47.34 22.33
C ARG A 333 -37.60 -47.18 22.19
N ARG A 334 -36.89 -46.94 23.29
CA ARG A 334 -36.00 -47.91 23.98
C ARG A 334 -35.00 -48.59 23.04
N ARG A 335 -33.73 -48.21 23.08
CA ARG A 335 -32.67 -48.68 23.98
C ARG A 335 -31.50 -47.69 23.93
#